data_AF-A0ABD7A804-F1
#
_entry.id   AF-A0ABD7A804-F1
#
_cell.length_a   1.000
_cell.length_b   1.000
_cell.length_c   1.000
_cell.angle_alpha   90.00
_cell.angle_beta   90.00
_cell.angle_gamma   90.00
#
_symmetry.space_group_name_H-M   'P 1'
#
loop_
_entity.id
_entity.type
_entity.pdbx_description
1 polymer ?
#
loop_
_entity_poly.entity_id
_entity_poly.type
_entity_poly.pdbx_seq_one_letter_code
_entity_poly.pdbx_strand_id
1 'polypeptide(L)'
;MNSLKNFFGFFFGFKGRIGRLHYALFLLVLAVSYLFASMILELMNIGRVLYNNPTTRYTEYLVYLSAIFALLIVLKYSLIIRRIHDFNEKATGNKLFQAILWADILSLFNLSITYEMKHFVNLAMTVISISCLIILAFKKGDIKEGAVVD
;
A
#
# COMPACT_ATOMS: atom_id res chain seq x y z
N MET A 1 -18.47 -18.65 11.17
CA MET A 1 -17.46 -19.11 10.18
C MET A 1 -17.53 -18.35 8.86
N ASN A 2 -18.71 -18.11 8.28
CA ASN A 2 -18.84 -17.38 6.99
C ASN A 2 -18.36 -15.92 7.04
N SER A 3 -18.62 -15.18 8.12
CA SER A 3 -18.19 -13.77 8.22
C SER A 3 -16.66 -13.62 8.23
N LEU A 4 -15.95 -14.46 8.99
CA LEU A 4 -14.49 -14.44 9.05
C LEU A 4 -13.87 -14.81 7.68
N LYS A 5 -14.42 -15.82 7.00
CA LYS A 5 -13.99 -16.22 5.66
C LYS A 5 -14.21 -15.10 4.64
N ASN A 6 -15.33 -14.38 4.74
CA ASN A 6 -15.62 -13.23 3.89
C ASN A 6 -14.69 -12.04 4.20
N PHE A 7 -14.35 -11.82 5.48
CA PHE A 7 -13.39 -10.79 5.90
C PHE A 7 -12.00 -11.06 5.33
N PHE A 8 -11.45 -12.26 5.58
CA PHE A 8 -10.14 -12.64 5.02
C PHE A 8 -10.17 -12.66 3.48
N GLY A 9 -11.25 -13.15 2.88
CA GLY A 9 -11.48 -13.06 1.44
C GLY A 9 -11.52 -11.62 0.94
N PHE A 10 -12.03 -10.67 1.72
CA PHE A 10 -12.08 -9.25 1.36
C PHE A 10 -10.75 -8.52 1.54
N PHE A 11 -9.90 -8.88 2.50
CA PHE A 11 -8.62 -8.19 2.68
C PHE A 11 -7.49 -8.85 1.88
N PHE A 12 -7.49 -10.18 1.77
CA PHE A 12 -6.43 -10.97 1.13
C PHE A 12 -6.80 -11.57 -0.22
N GLY A 13 -8.05 -11.42 -0.67
CA GLY A 13 -8.47 -11.90 -1.98
C GLY A 13 -8.03 -10.97 -3.11
N PHE A 14 -7.41 -11.49 -4.16
CA PHE A 14 -7.16 -10.73 -5.40
C PHE A 14 -8.35 -10.74 -6.36
N LYS A 15 -9.44 -11.41 -6.00
CA LYS A 15 -10.66 -11.52 -6.80
C LYS A 15 -11.71 -10.53 -6.31
N GLY A 16 -12.46 -9.97 -7.25
CA GLY A 16 -13.57 -9.06 -6.98
C GLY A 16 -13.30 -7.63 -7.49
N ARG A 17 -14.30 -6.77 -7.34
CA ARG A 17 -14.26 -5.35 -7.70
C ARG A 17 -14.46 -4.49 -6.47
N ILE A 18 -13.93 -3.28 -6.50
CA ILE A 18 -14.13 -2.29 -5.44
C ILE A 18 -14.53 -0.95 -6.06
N GLY A 19 -15.62 -0.38 -5.55
CA GLY A 19 -16.10 0.93 -5.99
C GLY A 19 -15.15 2.06 -5.59
N ARG A 20 -15.26 3.21 -6.29
CA ARG A 20 -14.39 4.39 -6.11
C ARG A 20 -14.32 4.90 -4.66
N LEU A 21 -15.48 5.07 -4.01
CA LEU A 21 -15.57 5.59 -2.65
C LEU A 21 -14.88 4.65 -1.65
N HIS A 22 -15.19 3.36 -1.71
CA HIS A 22 -14.59 2.34 -0.85
C HIS A 22 -13.08 2.29 -1.04
N TYR A 23 -12.61 2.29 -2.29
CA TYR A 23 -11.18 2.32 -2.59
C TYR A 23 -10.49 3.56 -2.02
N ALA A 24 -11.06 4.75 -2.18
CA ALA A 24 -10.51 5.99 -1.63
C ALA A 24 -10.45 5.95 -0.09
N LEU A 25 -11.51 5.48 0.58
CA LEU A 25 -11.55 5.35 2.04
C LEU A 25 -10.50 4.35 2.54
N PHE A 26 -10.37 3.18 1.92
CA PHE A 26 -9.35 2.20 2.31
C PHE A 26 -7.92 2.69 2.03
N LEU A 27 -7.70 3.44 0.94
CA LEU A 27 -6.41 4.10 0.71
C LEU A 27 -6.07 5.10 1.80
N LEU A 28 -7.05 5.90 2.25
CA LEU A 28 -6.86 6.85 3.33
C LEU A 28 -6.51 6.14 4.65
N VAL A 29 -7.22 5.06 4.98
CA VAL A 29 -6.91 4.23 6.16
C VAL A 29 -5.49 3.66 6.07
N LEU A 30 -5.07 3.17 4.90
CA LEU A 30 -3.71 2.68 4.68
C LEU A 30 -2.67 3.79 4.84
N ALA A 31 -2.93 4.99 4.31
CA ALA A 31 -2.02 6.13 4.44
C ALA A 31 -1.84 6.56 5.90
N VAL A 32 -2.93 6.66 6.66
CA VAL A 32 -2.88 6.97 8.11
C VAL A 32 -2.12 5.87 8.86
N SER A 33 -2.37 4.59 8.54
CA SER A 33 -1.69 3.45 9.17
C SER A 33 -0.18 3.48 8.89
N TYR A 34 0.21 3.83 7.66
CA TYR A 34 1.62 3.96 7.27
C TYR A 34 2.31 5.10 8.03
N LEU A 35 1.68 6.29 8.14
CA LEU A 35 2.21 7.42 8.90
C LEU A 35 2.41 7.08 10.37
N PHE A 36 1.45 6.36 10.96
CA PHE A 36 1.55 5.93 12.36
C PHE A 36 2.70 4.93 12.54
N ALA A 37 2.86 3.96 11.64
CA ALA A 37 3.97 3.01 11.65
C ALA A 37 5.34 3.71 11.50
N SER A 38 5.46 4.71 10.62
CA SER A 38 6.70 5.49 10.47
C SER A 38 7.01 6.34 11.70
N MET A 39 6.00 6.95 12.32
CA MET A 39 6.18 7.74 13.54
C MET A 39 6.68 6.86 14.70
N ILE A 40 6.13 5.64 14.86
CA ILE A 40 6.62 4.68 15.86
C ILE A 40 8.09 4.35 15.62
N LEU A 41 8.48 4.10 14.37
CA LEU A 41 9.88 3.80 14.02
C LEU A 41 10.82 4.95 14.40
N GLU A 42 10.41 6.19 14.13
CA GLU A 42 11.19 7.38 14.44
C GLU A 42 11.31 7.61 15.95
N LEU A 43 10.21 7.47 16.69
CA LEU A 43 10.21 7.55 18.16
C LEU A 43 11.11 6.49 18.79
N MET A 44 11.08 5.26 18.26
CA MET A 44 11.97 4.19 18.68
C MET A 44 13.44 4.50 18.40
N ASN A 45 13.74 5.06 17.24
CA ASN A 45 15.11 5.44 16.89
C ASN A 45 15.64 6.55 17.81
N ILE A 46 14.80 7.55 18.10
CA ILE A 46 15.09 8.61 19.08
C ILE A 46 15.36 8.02 20.46
N GLY A 47 14.50 7.10 20.94
CA GLY A 47 14.69 6.42 22.22
C GLY A 47 15.99 5.60 22.27
N ARG A 48 16.36 4.93 21.16
CA ARG A 48 17.64 4.21 21.07
C ARG A 48 18.84 5.14 21.21
N VAL A 49 18.81 6.28 20.52
CA VAL A 49 19.89 7.28 20.53
C VAL A 49 19.99 7.97 21.89
N LEU A 50 18.87 8.36 22.49
CA LEU A 50 18.83 9.08 23.78
C LEU A 50 19.22 8.20 24.96
N TYR A 51 18.78 6.94 24.99
CA TYR A 51 18.96 6.08 26.17
C TYR A 51 20.12 5.07 26.02
N ASN A 52 20.82 5.06 24.88
CA ASN A 52 22.00 4.24 24.56
C ASN A 52 21.86 2.77 25.03
N ASN A 53 20.65 2.22 24.96
CA ASN A 53 20.32 0.93 25.54
C ASN A 53 20.11 -0.07 24.39
N PRO A 54 21.11 -0.92 24.07
CA PRO A 54 21.00 -1.94 23.04
C PRO A 54 20.19 -3.11 23.61
N THR A 55 18.89 -2.88 23.84
CA THR A 55 18.02 -3.94 24.33
C THR A 55 17.78 -4.95 23.22
N THR A 56 17.90 -6.24 23.56
CA THR A 56 17.51 -7.41 22.74
C THR A 56 16.11 -7.31 22.13
N ARG A 57 15.24 -6.49 22.72
CA ARG A 57 13.89 -6.19 22.21
C ARG A 57 13.87 -5.36 20.94
N TYR A 58 14.91 -4.57 20.63
CA TYR A 58 14.94 -3.74 19.42
C TYR A 58 14.79 -4.59 18.14
N THR A 59 15.47 -5.74 18.11
CA THR A 59 15.37 -6.69 17.00
C THR A 59 13.97 -7.30 16.90
N GLU A 60 13.36 -7.67 18.04
CA GLU A 60 11.98 -8.18 18.07
C GLU A 60 10.98 -7.15 17.53
N TYR A 61 11.11 -5.88 17.93
CA TYR A 61 10.27 -4.80 17.42
C TYR A 61 10.44 -4.59 15.90
N LEU A 62 11.67 -4.67 15.38
CA LEU A 62 11.91 -4.61 13.92
C LEU A 62 11.23 -5.78 13.19
N VAL A 63 11.18 -6.97 13.79
CA VAL A 63 10.46 -8.12 13.22
C VAL A 63 8.96 -7.85 13.19
N TYR A 64 8.34 -7.41 14.29
CA TYR A 64 6.90 -7.08 14.29
C TYR A 64 6.57 -5.98 13.30
N LEU A 65 7.42 -4.96 13.22
CA LEU A 65 7.19 -3.80 12.37
C LEU A 65 7.40 -4.12 10.89
N SER A 66 8.35 -5.00 10.55
CA SER A 66 8.48 -5.54 9.19
C SER A 66 7.29 -6.41 8.79
N ALA A 67 6.72 -7.19 9.72
CA ALA A 67 5.49 -7.94 9.48
C ALA A 67 4.28 -7.01 9.24
N ILE A 68 4.16 -5.92 10.00
CA ILE A 68 3.13 -4.90 9.77
C ILE A 68 3.30 -4.25 8.40
N PHE A 69 4.52 -3.88 8.00
CA PHE A 69 4.77 -3.33 6.67
C PHE A 69 4.44 -4.33 5.55
N ALA A 70 4.83 -5.60 5.69
CA ALA A 70 4.48 -6.63 4.73
C ALA A 70 2.95 -6.78 4.60
N LEU A 71 2.23 -6.75 5.73
CA LEU A 71 0.76 -6.76 5.73
C LEU A 71 0.19 -5.54 4.99
N LEU A 72 0.68 -4.33 5.30
CA LEU A 72 0.21 -3.10 4.64
C LEU A 72 0.45 -3.12 3.13
N ILE A 73 1.58 -3.69 2.68
CA ILE A 73 1.86 -3.89 1.25
C ILE A 73 0.83 -4.84 0.63
N VAL A 74 0.58 -6.00 1.24
CA VAL A 74 -0.41 -6.96 0.73
C VAL A 74 -1.80 -6.32 0.62
N LEU A 75 -2.21 -5.56 1.64
CA LEU A 75 -3.49 -4.85 1.66
C LEU A 75 -3.56 -3.77 0.57
N LYS A 76 -2.49 -2.98 0.39
CA LYS A 76 -2.38 -1.98 -0.69
C LYS A 76 -2.61 -2.63 -2.05
N TYR A 77 -1.85 -3.69 -2.37
CA TYR A 77 -1.93 -4.33 -3.68
C TYR A 77 -3.24 -5.09 -3.90
N SER A 78 -3.81 -5.69 -2.86
CA SER A 78 -5.16 -6.28 -2.90
C SER A 78 -6.21 -5.26 -3.36
N LEU A 79 -6.20 -4.05 -2.80
CA LEU A 79 -7.12 -2.98 -3.18
C LEU A 79 -6.88 -2.47 -4.59
N ILE A 80 -5.62 -2.25 -4.98
CA ILE A 80 -5.27 -1.79 -6.34
C ILE A 80 -5.74 -2.79 -7.39
N ILE A 81 -5.48 -4.08 -7.18
CA ILE A 81 -5.86 -5.15 -8.12
C ILE A 81 -7.38 -5.18 -8.31
N ARG A 82 -8.15 -5.10 -7.22
CA ARG A 82 -9.62 -5.03 -7.29
C ARG A 82 -10.12 -3.76 -7.97
N ARG A 83 -9.43 -2.64 -7.77
CA ARG A 83 -9.78 -1.39 -8.46
C ARG A 83 -9.54 -1.52 -9.96
N ILE A 84 -8.48 -2.21 -10.37
CA ILE A 84 -8.20 -2.45 -11.78
C ILE A 84 -9.23 -3.41 -12.40
N HIS A 85 -9.63 -4.43 -11.66
CA HIS A 85 -10.70 -5.34 -12.10
C HIS A 85 -12.05 -4.64 -12.28
N ASP A 86 -12.25 -3.45 -11.69
CA ASP A 86 -13.42 -2.60 -11.96
C ASP A 86 -13.44 -2.04 -13.39
N PHE A 87 -12.29 -1.99 -14.07
CA PHE A 87 -12.15 -1.62 -15.49
C PHE A 87 -12.19 -2.84 -16.43
N ASN A 88 -12.60 -4.03 -15.97
CA ASN A 88 -12.49 -5.29 -16.73
C ASN A 88 -11.06 -5.65 -17.20
N GLU A 89 -10.04 -5.01 -16.64
CA GLU A 89 -8.65 -5.24 -17.03
C GLU A 89 -7.98 -6.28 -16.10
N LYS A 90 -6.98 -6.97 -16.64
CA LYS A 90 -6.04 -7.75 -15.82
C LYS A 90 -5.03 -6.79 -15.19
N ALA A 91 -4.75 -6.94 -13.89
CA ALA A 91 -3.82 -6.08 -13.16
C ALA A 91 -2.45 -5.96 -13.84
N THR A 92 -1.88 -7.08 -14.31
CA THR A 92 -0.56 -7.10 -14.97
C THR A 92 -0.52 -6.36 -16.30
N GLY A 93 -1.66 -6.11 -16.96
CA GLY A 93 -1.74 -5.36 -18.22
C GLY A 93 -2.01 -3.87 -18.04
N ASN A 94 -2.35 -3.43 -16.82
CA ASN A 94 -2.70 -2.04 -16.57
C ASN A 94 -1.43 -1.20 -16.33
N LYS A 95 -1.28 -0.10 -17.09
CA LYS A 95 -0.09 0.78 -17.01
C LYS A 95 0.07 1.44 -15.63
N LEU A 96 -1.02 1.81 -14.96
CA LEU A 96 -0.97 2.42 -13.62
C LEU A 96 -0.52 1.40 -12.59
N PHE A 97 -0.96 0.15 -12.69
CA PHE A 97 -0.48 -0.94 -11.83
C PHE A 97 1.03 -1.12 -11.96
N GLN A 98 1.52 -1.24 -13.19
CA GLN A 98 2.95 -1.41 -13.46
C GLN A 98 3.75 -0.21 -12.96
N ALA A 99 3.26 1.02 -13.17
CA ALA A 99 3.92 2.23 -12.68
C ALA A 99 4.01 2.25 -11.15
N ILE A 100 2.94 1.91 -10.43
CA ILE A 100 2.96 1.80 -8.97
C ILE A 100 3.94 0.72 -8.51
N LEU A 101 3.90 -0.45 -9.14
CA LEU A 101 4.78 -1.57 -8.80
C LEU A 101 6.25 -1.21 -8.99
N TRP A 102 6.62 -0.62 -10.13
CA TRP A 102 7.99 -0.19 -10.40
C TRP A 102 8.42 0.95 -9.48
N ALA A 103 7.54 1.92 -9.19
CA ALA A 103 7.83 3.01 -8.26
C ALA A 103 8.16 2.47 -6.86
N ASP A 104 7.34 1.55 -6.36
CA ASP A 104 7.55 0.92 -5.06
C ASP A 104 8.83 0.08 -5.03
N ILE A 105 9.09 -0.75 -6.05
CA ILE A 105 10.33 -1.55 -6.15
C ILE A 105 11.57 -0.64 -6.18
N LEU A 106 11.59 0.37 -7.04
CA LEU A 106 12.74 1.28 -7.16
C LEU A 106 12.97 2.08 -5.88
N SER A 107 11.92 2.43 -5.13
CA SER A 107 12.08 3.06 -3.81
C SER A 107 12.82 2.17 -2.80
N LEU A 108 12.65 0.85 -2.89
CA LEU A 108 13.36 -0.13 -2.05
C LEU A 108 14.83 -0.29 -2.48
N PHE A 109 15.11 -0.22 -3.78
CA PHE A 109 16.46 -0.40 -4.35
C PHE A 109 17.38 0.82 -4.18
N ASN A 110 16.89 1.95 -3.67
CA ASN A 110 17.69 3.15 -3.39
C ASN A 110 18.68 3.01 -2.21
N LEU A 111 18.89 1.80 -1.69
CA LEU A 111 19.90 1.49 -0.68
C LEU A 111 21.33 1.77 -1.15
N SER A 112 21.59 1.76 -2.46
CA SER A 112 22.92 1.94 -3.06
C SER A 112 23.23 3.39 -3.48
N ILE A 113 22.32 4.33 -3.27
CA ILE A 113 22.47 5.74 -3.66
C ILE A 113 23.07 6.54 -2.48
N THR A 114 23.87 7.57 -2.77
CA THR A 114 24.37 8.50 -1.75
C THR A 114 23.23 9.06 -0.89
N TYR A 115 23.51 9.28 0.39
CA TYR A 115 22.51 9.63 1.40
C TYR A 115 21.60 10.81 0.99
N GLU A 116 22.16 11.84 0.34
CA GLU A 116 21.41 13.02 -0.10
C GLU A 116 20.46 12.72 -1.27
N MET A 117 20.94 12.02 -2.31
CA MET A 117 20.14 11.70 -3.49
C MET A 117 19.04 10.67 -3.18
N LYS A 118 19.26 9.80 -2.19
CA LYS A 118 18.27 8.81 -1.75
C LYS A 118 16.94 9.43 -1.33
N HIS A 119 16.96 10.53 -0.59
CA HIS A 119 15.75 11.20 -0.14
C HIS A 119 14.95 11.80 -1.29
N PHE A 120 15.63 12.45 -2.25
CA PHE A 120 14.99 13.02 -3.44
C PHE A 120 14.35 11.95 -4.33
N VAL A 121 15.06 10.85 -4.60
CA VAL A 121 14.51 9.76 -5.41
C VAL A 121 13.32 9.11 -4.71
N ASN A 122 13.41 8.84 -3.40
CA ASN A 122 12.29 8.27 -2.63
C ASN A 122 11.07 9.20 -2.63
N LEU A 123 11.27 10.51 -2.49
CA LEU A 123 10.20 11.49 -2.57
C LEU A 123 9.54 11.46 -3.95
N ALA A 124 10.32 11.49 -5.03
CA ALA A 124 9.81 11.43 -6.39
C ALA A 124 8.99 10.15 -6.66
N MET A 125 9.51 8.99 -6.25
CA MET A 125 8.78 7.71 -6.41
C MET A 125 7.50 7.66 -5.58
N THR A 126 7.52 8.24 -4.39
CA THR A 126 6.33 8.36 -3.54
C THR A 126 5.28 9.23 -4.21
N VAL A 127 5.66 10.38 -4.77
CA VAL A 127 4.76 11.27 -5.51
C VAL A 127 4.15 10.57 -6.73
N ILE A 128 4.95 9.82 -7.49
CA ILE A 128 4.48 9.04 -8.64
C ILE A 128 3.47 7.96 -8.20
N SER A 129 3.81 7.19 -7.17
CA SER A 129 2.95 6.12 -6.61
C SER A 129 1.62 6.71 -6.14
N ILE A 130 1.64 7.80 -5.36
CA ILE A 130 0.44 8.50 -4.88
C ILE A 130 -0.40 9.04 -6.04
N SER A 131 0.23 9.68 -7.03
CA SER A 131 -0.48 10.24 -8.19
C SER A 131 -1.23 9.15 -8.95
N CYS A 132 -0.61 7.99 -9.16
CA CYS A 132 -1.26 6.84 -9.80
C CYS A 132 -2.43 6.29 -8.97
N LEU A 133 -2.28 6.21 -7.64
CA LEU A 133 -3.35 5.78 -6.74
C LEU A 133 -4.55 6.73 -6.76
N ILE A 134 -4.30 8.03 -6.79
CA ILE A 134 -5.32 9.07 -6.93
C ILE A 134 -6.05 8.92 -8.27
N ILE A 135 -5.32 8.78 -9.38
CA ILE A 135 -5.93 8.57 -10.71
C ILE A 135 -6.85 7.34 -10.68
N LEU A 136 -6.40 6.23 -10.08
CA LEU A 136 -7.22 5.02 -9.94
C LEU A 136 -8.48 5.25 -9.10
N ALA A 137 -8.43 6.10 -8.07
CA ALA A 137 -9.56 6.41 -7.22
C ALA A 137 -10.65 7.21 -7.98
N PHE A 138 -10.25 8.12 -8.87
CA PHE A 138 -11.18 8.98 -9.59
C PHE A 138 -11.67 8.40 -10.93
N LYS A 139 -10.84 7.60 -11.62
CA LYS A 139 -11.21 6.98 -12.91
C LYS A 139 -12.48 6.13 -12.73
N LYS A 140 -13.54 6.39 -13.52
CA LYS A 140 -14.79 5.60 -13.49
C LYS A 140 -14.52 4.18 -14.01
N GLY A 141 -15.03 3.17 -13.29
CA GLY A 141 -14.96 1.77 -13.73
C GLY A 141 -15.92 1.49 -14.88
N ASP A 142 -15.69 0.42 -15.61
CA ASP A 142 -16.55 -0.06 -16.71
C ASP A 142 -17.79 -0.80 -16.18
N ILE A 143 -18.36 -0.29 -15.08
CA ILE A 143 -19.62 -0.79 -14.56
C ILE A 143 -20.64 -0.58 -15.69
N LYS A 144 -21.10 -1.68 -16.29
CA LYS A 144 -22.35 -1.69 -17.03
C LYS A 144 -23.45 -1.28 -16.05
N GLU A 145 -23.77 0.01 -16.00
CA GLU A 145 -25.04 0.51 -15.50
C GLU A 145 -26.10 -0.02 -16.47
N GLY A 146 -26.57 -1.26 -16.25
CA GLY A 146 -27.48 -1.93 -17.18
C GLY A 146 -27.38 -3.45 -17.16
N ALA A 147 -27.65 -4.06 -16.02
CA ALA A 147 -28.24 -5.40 -15.97
C ALA A 147 -29.55 -5.28 -15.20
N VAL A 148 -30.50 -4.54 -15.78
CA VAL A 148 -31.91 -4.88 -15.63
C VAL A 148 -32.02 -6.24 -16.31
N VAL A 149 -32.18 -7.28 -15.50
CA VAL A 149 -32.64 -8.58 -15.99
C VAL A 149 -34.13 -8.55 -15.73
N ASP A 150 -34.89 -8.45 -16.81
CA ASP A 150 -36.32 -8.77 -16.86
C ASP A 150 -36.57 -10.20 -16.37
#